data_AF-A0A077FLA6-F1
#
_entry.id   AF-A0A077FLA6-F1
#
_cell.length_a   1.000
_cell.length_b   1.000
_cell.length_c   1.000
_cell.angle_alpha   90.00
_cell.angle_beta   90.00
_cell.angle_gamma   90.00
#
_symmetry.space_group_name_H-M   'P 1'
#
loop_
_entity.id
_entity.type
_entity.pdbx_description
1 polymer ?
#
loop_
_entity_poly.entity_id
_entity_poly.type
_entity_poly.pdbx_seq_one_letter_code
_entity_poly.pdbx_strand_id
1 'polypeptide(L)'
;MKKILIIIIILFSYLIAKELLDNRPFKFEKYKNNKQLDAALAKQFPVGSDIREAITVLEKSGAKCEERSKSTFITNEYDKYDLIYWCEYESGWFSLHLLEFYTMWLMGDKNYKLMHIGGEVTKGIVI
;
A
#
# COMPACT_ATOMS: atom_id res chain seq x y z
N MET A 1 15.68 -0.91 -36.48
CA MET A 1 16.00 0.16 -35.48
C MET A 1 14.90 1.22 -35.36
N LYS A 2 14.49 1.93 -36.43
CA LYS A 2 13.44 2.99 -36.34
C LYS A 2 12.11 2.53 -35.71
N LYS A 3 11.63 1.33 -36.06
CA LYS A 3 10.38 0.75 -35.50
C LYS A 3 10.46 0.47 -33.99
N ILE A 4 11.63 0.04 -33.51
CA ILE A 4 11.86 -0.24 -32.08
C ILE A 4 11.88 1.08 -31.29
N LEU A 5 12.51 2.12 -31.83
CA LEU A 5 12.55 3.44 -31.21
C LEU A 5 11.14 4.04 -31.03
N ILE A 6 10.27 3.89 -32.04
CA ILE A 6 8.88 4.34 -31.97
C ILE A 6 8.11 3.62 -30.84
N ILE A 7 8.29 2.30 -30.72
CA ILE A 7 7.64 1.51 -29.66
C ILE A 7 8.11 1.98 -28.27
N ILE A 8 9.42 2.23 -28.10
CA ILE A 8 9.97 2.73 -26.84
C ILE A 8 9.37 4.09 -26.49
N ILE A 9 9.29 5.02 -27.44
CA ILE A 9 8.72 6.37 -27.22
C ILE A 9 7.25 6.28 -26.82
N ILE A 10 6.46 5.42 -27.48
CA ILE A 10 5.04 5.21 -27.13
C ILE A 10 4.92 4.65 -25.72
N LEU A 11 5.75 3.66 -25.37
CA LEU A 11 5.74 3.05 -24.04
C LEU A 11 6.09 4.08 -22.95
N PHE A 12 7.11 4.89 -23.20
CA PHE A 12 7.54 5.94 -22.27
C PHE A 12 6.49 7.03 -22.11
N SER A 13 5.87 7.47 -23.20
CA SER A 13 4.78 8.44 -23.18
C SER A 13 3.57 7.91 -22.40
N TYR A 14 3.24 6.63 -22.58
CA TYR A 14 2.19 5.95 -21.83
C TYR A 14 2.48 5.93 -20.32
N LEU A 15 3.71 5.60 -19.91
CA LEU A 15 4.09 5.59 -18.49
C LEU A 15 3.99 7.00 -17.87
N ILE A 16 4.45 8.04 -18.58
CA ILE A 16 4.35 9.42 -18.11
C ILE A 16 2.87 9.85 -17.98
N ALA A 17 2.05 9.58 -18.99
CA ALA A 17 0.63 9.92 -18.95
C ALA A 17 -0.10 9.19 -17.80
N LYS A 18 0.24 7.92 -17.56
CA LYS A 18 -0.30 7.14 -16.45
C LYS A 18 0.03 7.77 -15.10
N GLU A 19 1.27 8.22 -14.90
CA GLU A 19 1.70 8.87 -13.65
C GLU A 19 1.02 10.24 -13.45
N LEU A 20 0.92 11.05 -14.52
CA LEU A 20 0.26 12.37 -14.48
C LEU A 20 -1.24 12.27 -14.20
N LEU A 21 -1.90 11.24 -14.70
CA LEU A 21 -3.33 11.00 -14.52
C LEU A 21 -3.66 10.12 -13.31
N ASP A 22 -2.65 9.68 -12.55
CA ASP A 22 -2.85 8.89 -11.35
C ASP A 22 -3.48 9.74 -10.24
N ASN A 23 -4.78 9.51 -10.01
CA ASN A 23 -5.61 10.17 -9.01
C ASN A 23 -5.86 9.31 -7.76
N ARG A 24 -5.08 8.24 -7.58
CA ARG A 24 -5.22 7.38 -6.39
C ARG A 24 -5.02 8.21 -5.10
N PRO A 25 -5.87 7.99 -4.09
CA PRO A 25 -5.84 8.78 -2.87
C PRO A 25 -4.60 8.49 -2.01
N PHE A 26 -3.98 7.32 -2.17
CA PHE A 26 -2.71 6.96 -1.57
C PHE A 26 -1.75 6.45 -2.65
N LYS A 27 -0.54 7.01 -2.73
CA LYS A 27 0.47 6.65 -3.74
C LYS A 27 1.62 5.93 -3.08
N PHE A 28 1.51 4.61 -2.95
CA PHE A 28 2.48 3.74 -2.28
C PHE A 28 3.90 3.97 -2.77
N GLU A 29 4.05 4.10 -4.08
CA GLU A 29 5.33 4.18 -4.76
C GLU A 29 6.17 5.41 -4.40
N LYS A 30 5.57 6.41 -3.74
CA LYS A 30 6.29 7.56 -3.20
C LYS A 30 7.18 7.21 -2.01
N TYR A 31 6.93 6.11 -1.31
CA TYR A 31 7.56 5.77 -0.04
C TYR A 31 8.64 4.70 -0.23
N LYS A 32 9.91 5.07 -0.07
CA LYS A 32 11.04 4.22 -0.45
C LYS A 32 11.54 3.27 0.63
N ASN A 33 10.98 3.37 1.83
CA ASN A 33 11.32 2.56 2.98
C ASN A 33 10.19 2.61 4.03
N ASN A 34 10.26 1.68 4.99
CA ASN A 34 9.26 1.51 6.06
C ASN A 34 9.02 2.81 6.81
N LYS A 35 10.08 3.54 7.21
CA LYS A 35 9.94 4.81 7.95
C LYS A 35 9.13 5.87 7.19
N GLN A 36 9.32 5.98 5.87
CA GLN A 36 8.56 6.91 5.04
C GLN A 36 7.10 6.47 4.89
N LEU A 37 6.88 5.16 4.73
CA LEU A 37 5.54 4.59 4.62
C LEU A 37 4.77 4.78 5.93
N ASP A 38 5.36 4.40 7.07
CA ASP A 38 4.79 4.55 8.41
C ASP A 38 4.41 6.01 8.71
N ALA A 39 5.32 6.95 8.42
CA ALA A 39 5.04 8.37 8.63
C ALA A 39 3.87 8.87 7.77
N ALA A 40 3.74 8.36 6.55
CA ALA A 40 2.64 8.72 5.66
C ALA A 40 1.31 8.08 6.10
N LEU A 41 1.34 6.80 6.49
CA LEU A 41 0.18 6.09 7.04
C LEU A 41 -0.33 6.76 8.31
N ALA A 42 0.55 7.08 9.26
CA ALA A 42 0.17 7.76 10.50
C ALA A 42 -0.36 9.18 10.26
N LYS A 43 0.16 9.89 9.25
CA LYS A 43 -0.33 11.21 8.87
C LYS A 43 -1.71 11.15 8.21
N GLN A 44 -1.93 10.18 7.32
CA GLN A 44 -3.18 10.04 6.58
C GLN A 44 -4.29 9.41 7.45
N PHE A 45 -3.91 8.49 8.33
CA PHE A 45 -4.79 7.70 9.19
C PHE A 45 -4.29 7.81 10.64
N PRO A 46 -4.53 8.94 11.33
CA PRO A 46 -4.14 9.09 12.72
C PRO A 46 -4.90 8.12 13.62
N VAL A 47 -4.34 7.82 14.79
CA VAL A 47 -5.00 7.01 15.84
C VAL A 47 -6.40 7.58 16.15
N GLY A 48 -7.38 6.70 16.26
CA GLY A 48 -8.80 7.03 16.43
C GLY A 48 -9.58 7.19 15.12
N SER A 49 -8.92 7.14 13.96
CA SER A 49 -9.60 7.09 12.65
C SER A 49 -10.44 5.82 12.50
N ASP A 50 -11.44 5.85 11.61
CA ASP A 50 -12.21 4.65 11.28
C ASP A 50 -11.39 3.74 10.35
N ILE A 51 -11.17 2.49 10.76
CA ILE A 51 -10.40 1.51 9.98
C ILE A 51 -11.05 1.23 8.62
N ARG A 52 -12.38 1.27 8.52
CA ARG A 52 -13.09 1.00 7.26
C ARG A 52 -12.83 2.07 6.23
N GLU A 53 -12.70 3.33 6.66
CA GLU A 53 -12.32 4.43 5.78
C GLU A 53 -10.88 4.26 5.30
N ALA A 54 -9.97 3.89 6.20
CA ALA A 54 -8.57 3.62 5.85
C ALA A 54 -8.46 2.48 4.83
N ILE A 55 -9.14 1.35 5.07
CA ILE A 55 -9.22 0.22 4.14
C ILE A 55 -9.76 0.70 2.78
N THR A 56 -10.88 1.43 2.77
CA THR A 56 -11.49 1.94 1.53
C THR A 56 -10.50 2.79 0.73
N VAL A 57 -9.72 3.65 1.38
CA VAL A 57 -8.72 4.49 0.72
C VAL A 57 -7.58 3.65 0.15
N LEU A 58 -7.10 2.66 0.90
CA LEU A 58 -6.02 1.77 0.46
C LEU A 58 -6.47 0.89 -0.71
N GLU A 59 -7.69 0.34 -0.67
CA GLU A 59 -8.27 -0.46 -1.76
C GLU A 59 -8.53 0.36 -3.02
N LYS A 60 -9.04 1.59 -2.88
CA LYS A 60 -9.15 2.55 -4.00
C LYS A 60 -7.79 2.91 -4.60
N SER A 61 -6.71 2.71 -3.85
CA SER A 61 -5.34 2.91 -4.29
C SER A 61 -4.71 1.64 -4.88
N GLY A 62 -5.48 0.55 -4.97
CA GLY A 62 -5.08 -0.72 -5.58
C GLY A 62 -4.59 -1.77 -4.59
N ALA A 63 -4.60 -1.50 -3.28
CA ALA A 63 -4.30 -2.52 -2.29
C ALA A 63 -5.43 -3.57 -2.20
N LYS A 64 -5.11 -4.77 -1.76
CA LYS A 64 -6.08 -5.79 -1.35
C LYS A 64 -6.01 -5.93 0.16
N CYS A 65 -7.14 -5.76 0.84
CA CYS A 65 -7.21 -5.84 2.29
C CYS A 65 -7.98 -7.09 2.72
N GLU A 66 -7.47 -7.76 3.73
CA GLU A 66 -8.04 -8.97 4.30
C GLU A 66 -8.09 -8.87 5.82
N GLU A 67 -9.22 -9.27 6.40
CA GLU A 67 -9.34 -9.36 7.85
C GLU A 67 -8.56 -10.58 8.35
N ARG A 68 -7.68 -10.36 9.33
CA ARG A 68 -6.82 -11.38 9.93
C ARG A 68 -7.04 -11.54 11.44
N SER A 69 -8.03 -10.87 12.03
CA SER A 69 -8.33 -10.88 13.48
C SER A 69 -8.42 -12.27 14.13
N LYS A 70 -8.80 -13.32 13.37
CA LYS A 70 -8.94 -14.71 13.86
C LYS A 70 -7.85 -15.65 13.34
N SER A 71 -6.77 -15.13 12.79
CA SER A 71 -5.71 -15.95 12.21
C SER A 71 -4.89 -16.63 13.31
N THR A 72 -4.67 -17.94 13.19
CA THR A 72 -3.87 -18.75 14.13
C THR A 72 -2.39 -18.39 14.15
N PHE A 73 -1.95 -17.51 13.24
CA PHE A 73 -0.56 -17.06 13.12
C PHE A 73 -0.28 -15.76 13.89
N ILE A 74 -1.30 -15.15 14.46
CA ILE A 74 -1.17 -13.91 15.22
C ILE A 74 -0.71 -14.26 16.64
N THR A 75 0.47 -13.78 17.02
CA THR A 75 1.08 -14.01 18.33
C THR A 75 0.34 -13.23 19.42
N ASN A 76 0.52 -13.62 20.69
CA ASN A 76 -0.10 -12.97 21.86
C ASN A 76 0.12 -11.44 21.95
N GLU A 77 1.09 -10.88 21.20
CA GLU A 77 1.37 -9.44 21.17
C GLU A 77 0.21 -8.61 20.55
N TYR A 78 -0.63 -9.26 19.75
CA TYR A 78 -1.75 -8.64 19.07
C TYR A 78 -3.11 -8.88 19.75
N ASP A 79 -3.16 -9.66 20.83
CA ASP A 79 -4.39 -9.97 21.60
C ASP A 79 -5.06 -8.71 22.17
N LYS A 80 -4.34 -7.59 22.24
CA LYS A 80 -4.85 -6.29 22.66
C LYS A 80 -5.71 -5.57 21.60
N TYR A 81 -5.81 -6.10 20.39
CA TYR A 81 -6.59 -5.55 19.30
C TYR A 81 -7.76 -6.47 18.97
N ASP A 82 -8.96 -5.90 18.83
CA ASP A 82 -10.15 -6.67 18.46
C ASP A 82 -10.22 -6.90 16.93
N LEU A 83 -9.65 -5.97 16.16
CA LEU A 83 -9.65 -5.99 14.69
C LEU A 83 -8.23 -5.89 14.16
N ILE A 84 -7.89 -6.77 13.23
CA ILE A 84 -6.59 -6.76 12.55
C ILE A 84 -6.84 -6.96 11.07
N TYR A 85 -6.39 -6.01 10.26
CA TYR A 85 -6.43 -6.07 8.81
C TYR A 85 -5.02 -6.06 8.26
N TRP A 86 -4.79 -6.94 7.29
CA TRP A 86 -3.60 -6.97 6.48
C TRP A 86 -3.96 -6.47 5.09
N CYS A 87 -3.25 -5.47 4.60
CA CYS A 87 -3.43 -4.92 3.28
C CYS A 87 -2.12 -5.05 2.49
N GLU A 88 -2.21 -5.49 1.24
CA GLU A 88 -1.06 -5.63 0.35
C GLU A 88 -1.28 -4.86 -0.94
N TYR A 89 -0.25 -4.12 -1.36
CA TYR A 89 -0.17 -3.48 -2.66
C TYR A 89 1.08 -3.96 -3.40
N GLU A 90 0.88 -4.48 -4.61
CA GLU A 90 1.94 -4.86 -5.53
C GLU A 90 2.02 -3.83 -6.67
N SER A 91 3.19 -3.22 -6.82
CA SER A 91 3.47 -2.38 -7.97
C SER A 91 3.60 -3.23 -9.24
N GLY A 92 2.72 -2.99 -10.20
CA GLY A 92 2.67 -3.80 -11.41
C GLY A 92 3.94 -3.69 -12.28
N TRP A 93 4.14 -4.70 -13.13
CA TRP A 93 5.26 -4.85 -14.08
C TRP A 93 5.40 -3.72 -15.13
N PHE A 94 4.40 -2.83 -15.24
CA PHE A 94 4.44 -1.64 -16.09
C PHE A 94 4.30 -0.37 -15.23
N SER A 95 5.13 -0.28 -14.20
CA SER A 95 5.30 0.92 -13.38
C SER A 95 6.78 1.30 -13.35
N LEU A 96 7.08 2.56 -13.04
CA LEU A 96 8.47 3.03 -12.83
C LEU A 96 9.09 2.44 -11.55
N HIS A 97 8.31 1.70 -10.77
CA HIS A 97 8.65 1.14 -9.47
C HIS A 97 8.48 -0.37 -9.50
N LEU A 98 9.12 -1.02 -10.47
CA LEU A 98 9.00 -2.45 -10.73
C LEU A 98 9.20 -3.28 -9.46
N LEU A 99 8.23 -4.18 -9.19
CA LEU A 99 8.31 -5.24 -8.21
C LEU A 99 8.43 -4.77 -6.75
N GLU A 100 8.09 -3.53 -6.43
CA GLU A 100 7.93 -3.10 -5.03
C GLU A 100 6.60 -3.64 -4.46
N PHE A 101 6.68 -4.27 -3.29
CA PHE A 101 5.54 -4.75 -2.51
C PHE A 101 5.42 -3.90 -1.25
N TYR A 102 4.19 -3.55 -0.93
CA TYR A 102 3.86 -2.74 0.23
C TYR A 102 2.85 -3.53 1.05
N THR A 103 3.21 -3.86 2.28
CA THR A 103 2.28 -4.48 3.22
C THR A 103 1.94 -3.48 4.30
N MET A 104 0.69 -3.44 4.73
CA MET A 104 0.20 -2.58 5.79
C MET A 104 -0.61 -3.41 6.77
N TRP A 105 -0.43 -3.11 8.05
CA TRP A 105 -1.22 -3.68 9.13
C TRP A 105 -2.02 -2.59 9.80
N LEU A 106 -3.34 -2.74 9.82
CA LEU A 106 -4.26 -1.84 10.49
C LEU A 106 -4.88 -2.58 11.67
N MET A 107 -4.69 -2.06 12.87
CA MET A 107 -5.13 -2.71 14.10
C MET A 107 -6.03 -1.77 14.88
N GLY A 108 -7.15 -2.28 15.38
CA GLY A 108 -8.17 -1.46 16.04
C GLY A 108 -8.98 -2.17 17.10
N ASP A 109 -9.87 -1.40 17.70
CA ASP A 109 -10.84 -1.87 18.68
C ASP A 109 -12.12 -2.39 18.01
N LYS A 110 -13.01 -2.97 18.82
CA LYS A 110 -14.33 -3.47 18.40
C LYS A 110 -15.25 -2.41 17.79
N ASN A 111 -14.94 -1.12 17.95
CA ASN A 111 -15.69 0.00 17.39
C ASN A 111 -15.10 0.49 16.07
N TYR A 112 -14.20 -0.28 15.46
CA TYR A 112 -13.49 0.06 14.22
C TYR A 112 -12.56 1.27 14.36
N LYS A 113 -12.12 1.61 15.58
CA LYS A 113 -11.18 2.69 15.80
C LYS A 113 -9.75 2.21 15.67
N LEU A 114 -9.00 2.87 14.80
CA LEU A 114 -7.60 2.59 14.57
C LEU A 114 -6.79 2.86 15.83
N MET A 115 -6.15 1.83 16.36
CA MET A 115 -5.25 1.91 17.51
C MET A 115 -3.78 1.94 17.07
N HIS A 116 -3.47 1.22 16.00
CA HIS A 116 -2.12 1.16 15.44
C HIS A 116 -2.16 0.93 13.93
N ILE A 117 -1.21 1.54 13.23
CA ILE A 117 -0.96 1.31 11.81
C ILE A 117 0.53 1.28 11.56
N GLY A 118 0.97 0.35 10.72
CA GLY A 118 2.35 0.26 10.26
C GLY A 118 2.41 -0.37 8.89
N GLY A 119 3.54 -0.21 8.21
CA GLY A 119 3.77 -0.81 6.91
C GLY A 119 5.21 -1.19 6.65
N GLU A 120 5.37 -2.10 5.72
CA GLU A 120 6.65 -2.60 5.25
C GLU A 120 6.75 -2.45 3.75
N VAL A 121 7.91 -1.98 3.29
CA VAL A 121 8.26 -1.89 1.88
C VAL A 121 9.26 -3.00 1.57
N THR A 122 8.85 -3.95 0.75
CA THR A 122 9.70 -5.02 0.26
C THR A 122 10.04 -4.74 -1.20
N LYS A 123 11.33 -4.59 -1.52
CA LYS A 123 11.78 -4.43 -2.90
C LYS A 123 11.92 -5.81 -3.55
N GLY A 124 11.18 -6.07 -4.62
CA GLY A 124 11.48 -7.15 -5.54
C GLY A 124 12.76 -6.83 -6.31
N ILE A 125 13.51 -7.89 -6.62
CA ILE A 125 14.84 -7.95 -7.25
C ILE A 125 15.35 -6.59 -7.78
N VAL A 126 16.32 -6.01 -7.07
CA VAL A 126 17.24 -5.02 -7.61
C VAL A 126 18.11 -5.74 -8.63
N ILE A 127 17.80 -5.62 -9.92
CA ILE A 127 18.70 -6.06 -11.00
C ILE A 127 19.79 -5.00 -11.18
#